data_AF-A0A0C2J015-F1
#
_entry.id   AF-A0A0C2J015-F1
#
_cell.length_a   1.000
_cell.length_b   1.000
_cell.length_c   1.000
_cell.angle_alpha   90.00
_cell.angle_beta   90.00
_cell.angle_gamma   90.00
#
_symmetry.space_group_name_H-M   'P 1'
#
loop_
_entity.id
_entity.type
_entity.pdbx_description
1 polymer ?
#
loop_
_entity_poly.entity_id
_entity_poly.type
_entity_poly.pdbx_seq_one_letter_code
_entity_poly.pdbx_strand_id
1 'polypeptide(L)'
;MSAPGATSGGAASDQFGDLLDRESQLIAQYMQHASALVMAATSRVSNRSTIGEAAANRLRIDAEVAGLLRTAENLCTLTRRIRELWIVGALRASGAGDAEAESKIRSDVAPLLAQLESMQQATRTRDLGRYGTYQTTATGGPVPQPTQPTQAQQALQTLQTQQTQQASQQSQPPSQPPGEATAS
;
A
#
# COMPACT_ATOMS: atom_id res chain seq x y z
N MET A 1 -23.88 -31.95 25.45
CA MET A 1 -24.32 -32.44 24.13
C MET A 1 -24.72 -31.23 23.30
N SER A 2 -24.04 -31.08 22.16
CA SER A 2 -24.33 -30.31 20.94
C SER A 2 -24.39 -28.77 20.96
N ALA A 3 -23.46 -28.19 20.18
CA ALA A 3 -23.29 -26.78 19.84
C ALA A 3 -24.15 -26.35 18.63
N PRO A 4 -24.50 -25.06 18.48
CA PRO A 4 -25.14 -24.53 17.29
C PRO A 4 -24.10 -23.94 16.32
N GLY A 5 -23.84 -24.63 15.22
CA GLY A 5 -23.12 -24.13 14.06
C GLY A 5 -23.85 -24.50 12.78
N ALA A 6 -23.77 -23.63 11.77
CA ALA A 6 -24.19 -23.79 10.36
C ALA A 6 -25.62 -23.33 9.97
N THR A 7 -25.79 -22.04 9.63
CA THR A 7 -26.87 -21.60 8.71
C THR A 7 -26.48 -20.50 7.70
N SER A 8 -25.26 -19.94 7.70
CA SER A 8 -24.92 -18.81 6.81
C SER A 8 -24.53 -19.19 5.36
N GLY A 9 -24.54 -20.49 5.01
CA GLY A 9 -24.13 -20.97 3.69
C GLY A 9 -25.18 -20.82 2.57
N GLY A 10 -26.47 -20.67 2.91
CA GLY A 10 -27.56 -20.61 1.92
C GLY A 10 -27.79 -19.23 1.28
N ALA A 11 -27.43 -18.14 1.97
CA ALA A 11 -27.75 -16.78 1.51
C ALA A 11 -26.92 -16.32 0.29
N ALA A 12 -25.71 -16.84 0.13
CA ALA A 12 -24.84 -16.46 -0.98
C ALA A 12 -25.30 -17.10 -2.31
N SER A 13 -25.67 -18.38 -2.29
CA SER A 13 -26.23 -19.06 -3.46
C SER A 13 -27.56 -18.45 -3.90
N ASP A 14 -28.38 -18.00 -2.95
CA ASP A 14 -29.64 -17.30 -3.24
C ASP A 14 -29.39 -15.94 -3.93
N GLN A 15 -28.37 -15.19 -3.50
CA GLN A 15 -28.01 -13.92 -4.13
C GLN A 15 -27.50 -14.11 -5.56
N PHE A 16 -26.69 -15.14 -5.84
CA PHE A 16 -26.29 -15.45 -7.21
C PHE A 16 -27.48 -15.88 -8.08
N GLY A 17 -28.43 -16.64 -7.53
CA GLY A 17 -29.68 -16.98 -8.19
C GLY A 17 -30.52 -15.75 -8.53
N ASP A 18 -30.69 -14.84 -7.58
CA ASP A 18 -31.42 -13.57 -7.77
C ASP A 18 -30.77 -12.65 -8.82
N LEU A 19 -29.44 -12.59 -8.86
CA LEU A 19 -28.71 -11.82 -9.88
C LEU A 19 -28.91 -12.39 -11.29
N LEU A 20 -28.92 -13.71 -11.42
CA LEU A 20 -29.07 -14.40 -12.71
C LEU A 20 -30.52 -14.35 -13.21
N ASP A 21 -31.48 -14.46 -12.31
CA ASP A 21 -32.90 -14.22 -12.61
C ASP A 21 -33.10 -12.78 -13.09
N ARG A 22 -32.52 -11.81 -12.38
CA ARG A 22 -32.58 -10.40 -12.75
C ARG A 22 -31.89 -10.09 -14.08
N GLU A 23 -30.78 -10.75 -14.39
CA GLU A 23 -30.15 -10.66 -15.71
C GLU A 23 -31.10 -11.14 -16.81
N SER A 24 -31.69 -12.33 -16.63
CA SER A 24 -32.62 -12.91 -17.59
C SER A 24 -33.85 -12.01 -17.81
N GLN A 25 -34.34 -11.40 -16.73
CA GLN A 25 -35.46 -10.46 -16.78
C GLN A 25 -35.11 -9.17 -17.53
N LEU A 26 -33.91 -8.61 -17.31
CA LEU A 26 -33.44 -7.41 -18.01
C LEU A 26 -33.22 -7.67 -19.51
N ILE A 27 -32.67 -8.84 -19.88
CA ILE A 27 -32.50 -9.22 -21.28
C ILE A 27 -33.86 -9.41 -21.96
N ALA A 28 -34.81 -10.06 -21.29
CA ALA A 28 -36.17 -10.21 -21.81
C ALA A 28 -36.85 -8.85 -22.02
N GLN A 29 -36.72 -7.93 -21.06
CA GLN A 29 -37.24 -6.56 -21.19
C GLN A 29 -36.60 -5.80 -22.34
N TYR A 30 -35.27 -5.90 -22.51
CA TYR A 30 -34.56 -5.29 -23.63
C TYR A 30 -35.09 -5.79 -24.99
N MET A 31 -35.23 -7.12 -25.14
CA MET A 31 -35.75 -7.72 -26.37
C MET A 31 -37.21 -7.30 -26.63
N GLN A 32 -38.03 -7.18 -25.58
CA GLN A 32 -39.41 -6.72 -25.69
C GLN A 32 -39.48 -5.28 -26.19
N HIS A 33 -38.70 -4.36 -25.62
CA HIS A 33 -38.64 -2.98 -26.09
C HIS A 33 -38.10 -2.87 -27.52
N ALA A 34 -37.11 -3.69 -27.89
CA ALA A 34 -36.56 -3.71 -29.24
C ALA A 34 -37.60 -4.18 -30.27
N SER A 35 -38.36 -5.23 -29.95
CA SER A 35 -39.47 -5.70 -30.78
C SER A 35 -40.59 -4.66 -30.89
N ALA A 36 -40.98 -4.05 -29.76
CA ALA A 36 -41.99 -3.00 -29.72
C ALA A 36 -41.59 -1.76 -30.54
N LEU A 37 -40.32 -1.36 -30.49
CA LEU A 37 -39.76 -0.29 -31.31
C LEU A 37 -39.83 -0.62 -32.80
N VAL A 38 -39.44 -1.83 -33.20
CA VAL A 38 -39.54 -2.28 -34.61
C VAL A 38 -40.99 -2.28 -35.08
N MET A 39 -41.94 -2.71 -34.25
CA MET A 39 -43.37 -2.66 -34.57
C MET A 39 -43.87 -1.22 -34.71
N ALA A 40 -43.44 -0.30 -33.85
CA ALA A 40 -43.80 1.11 -33.94
C ALA A 40 -43.19 1.78 -35.19
N ALA A 41 -41.95 1.46 -35.52
CA ALA A 41 -41.24 2.00 -36.69
C ALA A 41 -41.79 1.46 -38.02
N THR A 42 -42.28 0.22 -38.04
CA THR A 42 -42.87 -0.42 -39.24
C THR A 42 -44.36 -0.13 -39.41
N SER A 43 -45.01 0.51 -38.42
CA SER A 43 -46.38 0.97 -38.54
C SER A 43 -46.48 1.98 -39.70
N ARG A 44 -47.17 1.58 -40.78
CA ARG A 44 -47.32 2.42 -41.97
C ARG A 44 -48.20 3.62 -41.64
N VAL A 45 -47.64 4.82 -41.79
CA VAL A 45 -48.44 6.05 -41.94
C VAL A 45 -49.16 5.95 -43.29
N SER A 46 -50.39 5.42 -43.27
CA SER A 46 -51.26 5.37 -44.44
C SER A 46 -51.79 6.77 -44.77
N ASN A 47 -52.23 7.00 -46.01
CA ASN A 47 -52.80 8.28 -46.46
C ASN A 47 -54.12 8.68 -45.75
N ARG A 48 -54.65 7.79 -44.88
CA ARG A 48 -55.77 8.04 -43.96
C ARG A 48 -55.34 8.31 -42.51
N SER A 49 -54.04 8.23 -42.22
CA SER A 49 -53.54 8.42 -40.86
C SER A 49 -53.62 9.89 -40.49
N THR A 50 -54.24 10.17 -39.36
CA THR A 50 -54.36 11.54 -38.88
C THR A 50 -53.02 12.03 -38.33
N ILE A 51 -52.78 13.34 -38.33
CA ILE A 51 -51.57 13.94 -37.73
C ILE A 51 -51.39 13.50 -36.27
N GLY A 52 -52.51 13.26 -35.55
CA GLY A 52 -52.51 12.75 -34.18
C GLY A 52 -51.96 11.32 -34.04
N GLU A 53 -52.25 10.42 -35.00
CA GLU A 53 -51.71 9.05 -34.99
C GLU A 53 -50.21 9.03 -35.26
N ALA A 54 -49.72 9.86 -36.17
CA ALA A 54 -48.29 10.00 -36.44
C ALA A 54 -47.55 10.56 -35.22
N ALA A 55 -48.13 11.55 -34.52
CA ALA A 55 -47.58 12.09 -33.29
C ALA A 55 -47.59 11.06 -32.15
N ALA A 56 -48.67 10.28 -32.01
CA ALA A 56 -48.75 9.19 -31.02
C ALA A 56 -47.72 8.08 -31.29
N ASN A 57 -47.48 7.73 -32.56
CA ASN A 57 -46.46 6.75 -32.93
C ASN A 57 -45.05 7.26 -32.58
N ARG A 58 -44.77 8.55 -32.82
CA ARG A 58 -43.49 9.17 -32.42
C ARG A 58 -43.29 9.12 -30.91
N LEU A 59 -44.29 9.50 -30.11
CA LEU A 59 -44.21 9.43 -28.65
C LEU A 59 -43.98 8.00 -28.16
N ARG A 60 -44.59 7.01 -28.82
CA ARG A 60 -44.37 5.59 -28.53
C ARG A 60 -42.93 5.19 -28.82
N ILE A 61 -42.40 5.56 -29.98
CA ILE A 61 -40.99 5.30 -30.34
C ILE A 61 -40.05 5.90 -29.29
N ASP A 62 -40.27 7.15 -28.89
CA ASP A 62 -39.43 7.83 -27.89
C ASP A 62 -39.48 7.11 -26.53
N ALA A 63 -40.66 6.63 -26.11
CA ALA A 63 -40.82 5.87 -24.87
C ALA A 63 -40.13 4.50 -24.92
N GLU A 64 -40.21 3.77 -26.03
CA GLU A 64 -39.52 2.48 -26.19
C GLU A 64 -37.99 2.66 -26.21
N VAL A 65 -37.48 3.72 -26.84
CA VAL A 65 -36.04 4.05 -26.83
C VAL A 65 -35.55 4.39 -25.42
N ALA A 66 -36.34 5.16 -24.65
CA ALA A 66 -36.02 5.43 -23.25
C ALA A 66 -36.02 4.14 -22.39
N GLY A 67 -36.96 3.22 -22.66
CA GLY A 67 -36.99 1.89 -22.05
C GLY A 67 -35.76 1.04 -22.39
N LEU A 68 -35.31 1.07 -23.64
CA LEU A 68 -34.06 0.40 -24.07
C LEU A 68 -32.82 0.95 -23.38
N LEU A 69 -32.69 2.28 -23.30
CA LEU A 69 -31.56 2.90 -22.61
C LEU A 69 -31.55 2.51 -21.13
N ARG A 70 -32.71 2.55 -20.47
CA ARG A 70 -32.82 2.20 -19.06
C ARG A 70 -32.49 0.73 -18.78
N THR A 71 -32.93 -0.18 -19.64
CA THR A 71 -32.58 -1.61 -19.50
C THR A 71 -31.10 -1.85 -19.75
N ALA A 72 -30.46 -1.14 -20.68
CA ALA A 72 -29.01 -1.20 -20.89
C ALA A 72 -28.20 -0.64 -19.71
N GLU A 73 -28.63 0.48 -19.12
CA GLU A 73 -28.02 1.06 -17.90
C GLU A 73 -28.14 0.10 -16.70
N ASN A 74 -29.31 -0.53 -16.54
CA ASN A 74 -29.53 -1.53 -15.51
C ASN A 74 -28.62 -2.75 -15.70
N LEU A 75 -28.41 -3.20 -16.95
CA LEU A 75 -27.49 -4.30 -17.26
C LEU A 75 -26.04 -3.91 -16.93
N CYS A 76 -25.60 -2.70 -17.30
CA CYS A 76 -24.27 -2.21 -16.96
C CYS A 76 -24.08 -2.15 -15.43
N THR A 77 -25.09 -1.65 -14.71
CA THR A 77 -25.10 -1.60 -13.24
C THR A 77 -25.02 -2.99 -12.62
N LEU A 78 -25.74 -3.97 -13.18
CA LEU A 78 -25.67 -5.37 -12.76
C LEU A 78 -24.26 -5.95 -12.95
N THR A 79 -23.65 -5.74 -14.12
CA THR A 79 -22.27 -6.23 -14.36
C THR A 79 -21.24 -5.56 -13.46
N ARG A 80 -21.46 -4.29 -13.08
CA ARG A 80 -20.62 -3.60 -12.09
C ARG A 80 -20.78 -4.27 -10.73
N ARG A 81 -22.00 -4.56 -10.30
CA ARG A 81 -22.27 -5.23 -9.02
C ARG A 81 -21.71 -6.65 -8.96
N ILE A 82 -21.79 -7.39 -10.07
CA ILE A 82 -21.12 -8.69 -10.19
C ILE A 82 -19.62 -8.51 -10.03
N ARG A 83 -18.98 -7.56 -10.72
CA ARG A 83 -17.55 -7.26 -10.56
C ARG A 83 -17.18 -6.83 -9.14
N GLU A 84 -18.02 -6.05 -8.47
CA GLU A 84 -17.84 -5.69 -7.07
C GLU A 84 -17.89 -6.94 -6.17
N LEU A 85 -18.78 -7.90 -6.43
CA LEU A 85 -18.78 -9.20 -5.73
C LEU A 85 -17.50 -10.01 -5.98
N TRP A 86 -16.89 -9.92 -7.17
CA TRP A 86 -15.61 -10.57 -7.45
C TRP A 86 -14.43 -9.91 -6.73
N ILE A 87 -14.45 -8.58 -6.57
CA ILE A 87 -13.36 -7.80 -5.94
C ILE A 87 -13.44 -7.86 -4.42
N VAL A 88 -14.64 -7.74 -3.85
CA VAL A 88 -14.88 -7.81 -2.39
C VAL A 88 -14.90 -9.28 -1.90
N GLY A 89 -15.06 -10.23 -2.82
CA GLY A 89 -15.36 -11.63 -2.52
C GLY A 89 -16.85 -11.80 -2.17
N ALA A 90 -17.32 -13.06 -2.17
CA ALA A 90 -18.66 -13.36 -1.63
C ALA A 90 -18.77 -12.68 -0.26
N LEU A 91 -19.80 -11.84 -0.05
CA LEU A 91 -20.08 -11.29 1.27
C LEU A 91 -20.22 -12.46 2.23
N ARG A 92 -19.12 -12.85 2.89
CA ARG A 92 -19.21 -13.46 4.20
C ARG A 92 -19.98 -12.42 5.01
N ALA A 93 -21.13 -12.82 5.55
CA ALA A 93 -22.00 -11.91 6.29
C ALA A 93 -21.14 -11.06 7.23
N SER A 94 -21.36 -9.74 7.24
CA SER A 94 -20.66 -8.83 8.15
C SER A 94 -20.72 -9.42 9.57
N GLY A 95 -19.57 -9.88 10.08
CA GLY A 95 -19.46 -10.59 11.37
C GLY A 95 -19.15 -12.10 11.33
N ALA A 96 -19.28 -12.80 10.21
CA ALA A 96 -19.02 -14.25 10.11
C ALA A 96 -17.63 -14.56 9.52
N GLY A 97 -16.60 -14.32 10.32
CA GLY A 97 -15.23 -14.74 10.01
C GLY A 97 -14.16 -13.66 10.16
N ASP A 98 -14.53 -12.40 10.42
CA ASP A 98 -13.53 -11.35 10.69
C ASP A 98 -12.73 -11.66 11.95
N ALA A 99 -13.36 -12.20 13.00
CA ALA A 99 -12.64 -12.63 14.20
C ALA A 99 -11.71 -13.82 13.93
N GLU A 100 -12.08 -14.74 13.04
CA GLU A 100 -11.26 -15.91 12.70
C GLU A 100 -10.12 -15.52 11.75
N ALA A 101 -10.38 -14.62 10.80
CA ALA A 101 -9.39 -14.05 9.89
C ALA A 101 -8.42 -13.14 10.65
N GLU A 102 -8.88 -12.25 11.53
CA GLU A 102 -8.02 -11.50 12.45
C GLU A 102 -7.25 -12.42 13.37
N SER A 103 -7.85 -13.51 13.87
CA SER A 103 -7.14 -14.47 14.72
C SER A 103 -6.04 -15.19 13.95
N LYS A 104 -6.26 -15.57 12.69
CA LYS A 104 -5.24 -16.20 11.83
C LYS A 104 -4.16 -15.21 11.44
N ILE A 105 -4.54 -13.99 11.03
CA ILE A 105 -3.58 -12.92 10.75
C ILE A 105 -2.75 -12.61 12.00
N ARG A 106 -3.37 -12.53 13.18
CA ARG A 106 -2.66 -12.30 14.44
C ARG A 106 -1.78 -13.49 14.83
N SER A 107 -2.19 -14.73 14.58
CA SER A 107 -1.37 -15.91 14.84
C SER A 107 -0.16 -16.00 13.90
N ASP A 108 -0.30 -15.53 12.67
CA ASP A 108 0.75 -15.59 11.66
C ASP A 108 1.72 -14.40 11.80
N VAL A 109 1.22 -13.23 12.20
CA VAL A 109 2.01 -12.01 12.39
C VAL A 109 2.78 -12.03 13.71
N ALA A 110 2.24 -12.61 14.79
CA ALA A 110 2.92 -12.71 16.08
C ALA A 110 4.31 -13.38 16.04
N PRO A 111 4.51 -14.56 15.39
CA PRO A 111 5.83 -15.17 15.30
C PRO A 111 6.79 -14.38 14.41
N LEU A 112 6.30 -13.74 13.35
CA LEU A 112 7.11 -12.88 12.48
C LEU A 112 7.61 -11.63 13.22
N LEU A 113 6.75 -11.01 14.03
CA LEU A 113 7.14 -9.89 14.89
C LEU A 113 8.15 -10.33 15.96
N ALA A 114 7.97 -11.49 16.58
CA ALA A 114 8.93 -12.03 17.54
C ALA A 114 10.30 -12.30 16.89
N GLN A 115 10.30 -12.80 15.66
CA GLN A 115 11.53 -13.03 14.89
C GLN A 115 12.22 -11.70 14.54
N LEU A 116 11.47 -10.69 14.09
CA LEU A 116 12.01 -9.35 13.81
C LEU A 116 12.59 -8.68 15.07
N GLU A 117 11.90 -8.79 16.20
CA GLU A 117 12.38 -8.27 17.48
C GLU A 117 13.68 -8.98 17.90
N SER A 118 13.77 -10.30 17.72
CA SER A 118 15.00 -11.04 18.01
C SER A 118 16.19 -10.59 17.16
N MET A 119 15.96 -10.28 15.88
CA MET A 119 16.99 -9.77 14.96
C MET A 119 17.39 -8.33 15.32
N GLN A 120 16.43 -7.49 15.70
CA GLN A 120 16.71 -6.14 16.18
C GLN A 120 17.50 -6.17 17.48
N GLN A 121 17.14 -7.05 18.43
CA GLN A 121 17.83 -7.23 19.69
C GLN A 121 19.26 -7.74 19.48
N ALA A 122 19.49 -8.67 18.55
CA ALA A 122 20.82 -9.18 18.20
C ALA A 122 21.71 -8.12 17.53
N THR A 123 21.12 -7.25 16.71
CA THR A 123 21.82 -6.10 16.12
C THR A 123 22.17 -5.08 17.20
N ARG A 124 21.21 -4.78 18.08
CA ARG A 124 21.40 -3.88 19.22
C ARG A 124 22.50 -4.39 20.16
N THR A 125 22.53 -5.67 20.51
CA THR A 125 23.59 -6.23 21.37
C THR A 125 24.95 -6.29 20.70
N ARG A 126 25.02 -6.49 19.38
CA ARG A 126 26.25 -6.40 18.61
C ARG A 126 26.80 -4.97 18.60
N ASP A 127 25.92 -3.98 18.45
CA ASP A 127 26.30 -2.58 18.37
C ASP A 127 26.50 -1.95 19.75
N LEU A 128 26.07 -2.59 20.84
CA LEU A 128 26.34 -2.11 22.20
C LEU A 128 27.77 -2.46 22.62
N GLY A 129 28.60 -1.43 22.84
CA GLY A 129 29.92 -1.59 23.43
C GLY A 129 29.88 -1.95 24.92
N ARG A 130 31.06 -2.27 25.48
CA ARG A 130 31.30 -2.72 26.88
C ARG A 130 30.65 -1.86 27.99
N TYR A 131 30.19 -0.65 27.69
CA TYR A 131 29.55 0.28 28.63
C TYR A 131 28.16 0.79 28.18
N GLY A 132 27.48 0.10 27.27
CA GLY A 132 26.12 0.48 26.82
C GLY A 132 26.08 1.63 25.80
N THR A 133 27.22 2.02 25.25
CA THR A 133 27.31 3.03 24.18
C THR A 133 27.37 2.34 22.81
N TYR A 134 26.57 2.82 21.84
CA TYR A 134 26.59 2.30 20.46
C TYR A 134 27.99 2.44 19.83
N GLN A 135 28.57 1.34 19.37
CA GLN A 135 29.78 1.31 18.55
C GLN A 135 29.36 1.45 17.09
N THR A 136 29.48 2.66 16.56
CA THR A 136 29.38 2.89 15.11
C THR A 136 30.59 2.25 14.44
N THR A 137 30.47 1.02 13.94
CA THR A 137 31.45 0.49 13.00
C THR A 137 31.24 1.18 11.66
N ALA A 138 32.18 2.03 11.29
CA ALA A 138 32.15 2.79 10.06
C ALA A 138 32.23 1.85 8.86
N THR A 139 31.09 1.57 8.23
CA THR A 139 31.07 1.16 6.83
C THR A 139 30.32 2.22 6.04
N GLY A 140 31.08 3.15 5.47
CA GLY A 140 30.61 4.02 4.39
C GLY A 140 30.75 5.54 4.62
N GLY A 141 31.97 6.05 4.75
CA GLY A 141 32.30 7.45 4.45
C GLY A 141 32.31 8.45 5.63
N PRO A 142 33.03 9.59 5.49
CA PRO A 142 33.22 10.56 6.55
C PRO A 142 31.94 11.38 6.77
N VAL A 143 31.39 11.32 7.99
CA VAL A 143 30.34 12.24 8.44
C VAL A 143 30.99 13.58 8.88
N PRO A 144 30.42 14.74 8.50
CA PRO A 144 30.93 16.03 8.96
C PRO A 144 30.70 16.15 10.46
N GLN A 145 31.79 16.24 11.22
CA GLN A 145 31.78 16.51 12.65
C GLN A 145 31.16 17.89 12.91
N PRO A 146 30.13 18.01 13.76
CA PRO A 146 29.83 19.30 14.36
C PRO A 146 31.01 19.68 15.26
N THR A 147 31.64 20.80 14.93
CA THR A 147 32.84 21.34 15.58
C THR A 147 32.56 21.54 17.08
N GLN A 148 33.12 20.66 17.93
CA GLN A 148 33.08 20.87 19.38
C GLN A 148 34.13 21.94 19.76
N PRO A 149 33.79 22.92 20.63
CA PRO A 149 34.66 24.04 20.96
C PRO A 149 35.89 23.69 21.82
N THR A 150 36.11 22.41 22.16
CA THR A 150 37.16 21.99 23.10
C THR A 150 38.56 21.97 22.48
N GLN A 151 38.69 21.88 21.15
CA GLN A 151 40.01 21.83 20.48
C GLN A 151 40.67 23.21 20.35
N ALA A 152 39.90 24.30 20.35
CA ALA A 152 40.45 25.66 20.30
C ALA A 152 41.14 26.09 21.61
N GLN A 153 40.71 25.55 22.76
CA GLN A 153 41.28 25.90 24.06
C GLN A 153 42.58 25.14 24.38
N GLN A 154 42.78 23.96 23.81
CA GLN A 154 44.02 23.19 24.01
C GLN A 154 45.20 23.73 23.19
N ALA A 155 44.94 24.37 22.04
CA ALA A 155 45.99 24.98 21.21
C ALA A 155 46.60 26.26 21.83
N LEU A 156 45.87 26.98 22.68
CA LEU A 156 46.39 28.18 23.37
C LEU A 156 47.27 27.86 24.59
N GLN A 157 47.14 26.67 25.20
CA GLN A 157 47.99 26.24 26.32
C GLN A 157 49.34 25.66 25.87
N THR A 158 49.41 25.02 24.70
CA THR A 158 50.66 24.44 24.18
C THR A 158 51.62 25.49 23.63
N LEU A 159 51.13 26.63 23.14
CA LEU A 159 52.01 27.73 22.71
C LEU A 159 52.70 28.45 23.88
N GLN A 160 52.10 28.48 25.07
CA GLN A 160 52.69 29.17 26.22
C GLN A 160 53.78 28.33 26.92
N THR A 161 53.70 27.00 26.84
CA THR A 161 54.71 26.11 27.43
C THR A 161 55.97 25.94 26.56
N GLN A 162 55.85 26.05 25.22
CA GLN A 162 57.01 25.93 24.33
C GLN A 162 57.95 27.15 24.36
N GLN A 163 57.44 28.35 24.61
CA GLN A 163 58.28 29.56 24.60
C GLN A 163 59.18 29.68 25.83
N THR A 164 58.86 28.97 26.93
CA THR A 164 59.66 29.00 28.17
C THR A 164 60.81 27.97 28.19
N GLN A 165 60.78 26.95 27.32
CA GLN A 165 61.81 25.89 27.28
C GLN A 165 62.93 26.14 26.26
N GLN A 166 62.78 27.08 25.32
CA GLN A 166 63.84 27.43 24.37
C GLN A 166 64.88 28.42 24.92
N ALA A 167 64.59 29.12 26.03
CA ALA A 167 65.53 30.06 26.64
C ALA A 167 66.62 29.40 27.51
N SER A 168 66.53 28.10 27.80
CA SER A 168 67.39 27.43 28.81
C SER A 168 68.32 26.33 28.28
N GLN A 169 68.34 26.04 26.96
CA GLN A 169 69.27 25.05 26.37
C GLN A 169 70.47 25.65 25.62
N GLN A 170 70.59 26.97 25.53
CA GLN A 170 71.73 27.65 24.92
C GLN A 170 72.77 28.05 25.99
N SER A 171 73.39 27.06 26.66
CA SER A 171 74.52 27.29 27.56
C SER A 171 75.41 26.04 27.69
N GLN A 172 76.26 25.82 26.66
CA GLN A 172 77.68 25.38 26.74
C GLN A 172 78.10 24.03 27.40
N PRO A 173 79.33 23.50 27.15
CA PRO A 173 79.96 23.16 25.86
C PRO A 173 80.73 21.78 26.01
N PRO A 174 81.86 21.44 25.31
CA PRO A 174 81.98 20.15 24.60
C PRO A 174 83.14 19.23 25.05
N SER A 175 83.08 17.92 24.77
CA SER A 175 84.26 17.03 24.87
C SER A 175 84.25 15.90 23.83
N GLN A 176 85.09 16.12 22.81
CA GLN A 176 85.82 15.28 21.84
C GLN A 176 85.59 13.74 21.60
N PRO A 177 85.86 13.28 20.34
CA PRO A 177 85.90 11.88 19.82
C PRO A 177 87.36 11.32 19.90
N PRO A 178 87.88 10.29 19.17
CA PRO A 178 87.36 9.45 18.06
C PRO A 178 87.72 7.95 18.10
N GLY A 179 87.31 7.19 17.08
CA GLY A 179 87.75 5.81 16.84
C GLY A 179 87.26 5.27 15.50
N GLU A 180 87.96 5.62 14.43
CA GLU A 180 87.85 5.05 13.09
C GLU A 180 88.22 3.56 13.06
N ALA A 181 87.67 2.81 12.09
CA ALA A 181 88.44 2.11 11.05
C ALA A 181 87.83 0.76 10.60
N THR A 182 87.68 0.64 9.27
CA THR A 182 87.88 -0.55 8.40
C THR A 182 86.87 -1.70 8.52
N ALA A 183 86.06 -1.98 7.48
CA ALA A 183 86.36 -2.58 6.16
C ALA A 183 86.40 -4.13 6.17
N SER A 184 85.45 -4.73 5.46
CA SER A 184 85.61 -5.89 4.55
C SER A 184 84.34 -6.07 3.74
#